data_AF-G4TC39-F1
#
_entry.id   AF-G4TC39-F1
#
_cell.length_a   1.000
_cell.length_b   1.000
_cell.length_c   1.000
_cell.angle_alpha   90.00
_cell.angle_beta   90.00
_cell.angle_gamma   90.00
#
_symmetry.space_group_name_H-M   'P 1'
#
loop_
_entity.id
_entity.type
_entity.pdbx_description
1 polymer ?
#
loop_
_entity_poly.entity_id
_entity_poly.type
_entity_poly.pdbx_seq_one_letter_code
_entity_poly.pdbx_strand_id
1 'polypeptide(L)' 'MDVISVDKELQAHAVKRDLSLDGDELVATFKTLTVRLARLTLNAYLENVELIIRTLDEFGPDAATI' A
#
# COMPACT_ATOMS: atom_id res chain seq x y z
N MET A 1 -2.10 -0.05 10.84
CA MET A 1 -1.41 0.75 9.80
C MET A 1 0.09 0.47 9.71
N ASP A 2 0.73 -0.10 10.74
CA ASP A 2 2.19 -0.24 10.83
C ASP A 2 2.88 -1.15 9.80
N VAL A 3 2.14 -1.94 9.01
CA VAL A 3 2.74 -2.84 8.00
C VAL A 3 2.80 -2.18 6.61
N ILE A 4 1.76 -1.41 6.23
CA ILE A 4 1.68 -0.73 4.92
C ILE A 4 2.53 0.55 4.89
N SER A 5 2.76 1.18 6.05
CA SER A 5 3.50 2.45 6.17
C SER A 5 5.03 2.30 6.08
N VAL A 6 5.55 1.08 6.25
CA VAL A 6 6.99 0.82 6.43
C VAL A 6 7.79 0.81 5.12
N ASP A 7 7.13 0.64 3.98
CA ASP A 7 7.82 0.77 2.69
C ASP A 7 8.28 2.20 2.46
N LYS A 8 9.60 2.41 2.58
CA LYS A 8 10.25 3.63 2.12
C LYS A 8 10.09 3.73 0.61
N GLU A 9 9.62 4.88 0.15
CA GLU A 9 9.49 5.14 -1.27
C GLU A 9 10.84 4.96 -1.98
N LEU A 10 10.81 4.25 -3.13
CA LEU A 10 12.00 3.96 -3.95
C LEU A 10 12.84 5.22 -4.24
N GLN A 11 12.19 6.40 -4.26
CA GLN A 11 12.79 7.71 -4.44
C GLN A 11 12.00 8.79 -3.67
N ALA A 12 12.26 8.97 -2.38
CA ALA A 12 11.56 9.95 -1.53
C ALA A 12 11.63 11.42 -1.99
N HIS A 13 12.51 11.75 -2.95
CA HIS A 13 12.59 13.08 -3.58
C HIS A 13 11.71 13.23 -4.82
N ALA A 14 11.24 12.13 -5.41
CA ALA A 14 10.51 12.10 -6.67
C ALA A 14 9.05 11.61 -6.53
N VAL A 15 8.74 11.00 -5.39
CA VAL A 15 7.44 10.47 -4.99
C VAL A 15 7.14 10.99 -3.59
N LYS A 16 5.86 11.26 -3.30
CA LYS A 16 5.33 11.40 -1.94
C LYS A 16 4.03 10.63 -1.84
N ARG A 17 3.87 9.86 -0.76
CA ARG A 17 2.70 9.03 -0.46
C ARG A 17 2.13 9.42 0.87
N ASP A 18 0.84 9.69 0.88
CA ASP A 18 0.03 9.88 2.09
C ASP A 18 -0.97 8.73 2.19
N LEU A 19 -1.13 8.20 3.40
CA LEU A 19 -2.03 7.08 3.69
C LEU A 19 -2.99 7.51 4.79
N SER A 20 -4.28 7.35 4.54
CA SER A 20 -5.34 7.60 5.52
C SER A 20 -6.36 6.47 5.52
N LEU A 21 -7.15 6.41 6.57
CA LEU A 21 -8.34 5.56 6.64
C LEU A 21 -9.57 6.48 6.65
N ASP A 22 -10.55 6.13 5.85
CA ASP A 22 -11.90 6.70 5.90
C ASP A 22 -12.89 5.57 6.23
N GLY A 23 -13.16 5.40 7.53
CA GLY A 23 -13.86 4.22 8.03
C GLY A 23 -13.08 2.93 7.72
N ASP A 24 -13.69 2.09 6.89
CA ASP A 24 -13.13 0.81 6.45
C ASP A 24 -12.37 0.91 5.10
N GLU A 25 -12.24 2.11 4.55
CA GLU A 25 -11.52 2.36 3.29
C GLU A 25 -10.09 2.82 3.55
N LEU A 26 -9.11 2.11 2.97
CA LEU A 26 -7.73 2.56 2.92
C LEU A 26 -7.52 3.48 1.72
N VAL A 27 -7.24 4.76 2.00
CA VAL A 27 -7.01 5.77 0.97
C VAL A 27 -5.50 6.05 0.85
N ALA A 28 -4.97 5.86 -0.35
CA ALA A 28 -3.56 6.11 -0.68
C ALA A 28 -3.42 7.21 -1.73
N THR A 29 -2.82 8.34 -1.35
CA THR A 29 -2.59 9.48 -2.25
C THR A 29 -1.13 9.55 -2.67
N PHE A 30 -0.87 9.53 -3.98
CA PHE A 30 0.48 9.62 -4.54
C PHE A 30 0.70 10.93 -5.29
N LYS A 31 1.79 11.62 -4.99
CA LYS A 31 2.29 12.78 -5.74
C LYS A 31 3.60 12.39 -6.39
N THR A 32 3.70 12.56 -7.71
CA THR A 32 4.90 12.18 -8.48
C THR A 32 5.21 13.24 -9.52
N LEU A 33 6.46 13.27 -10.00
CA LEU A 33 6.91 14.24 -11.01
C LEU A 33 6.47 13.89 -12.44
N THR A 34 6.19 12.61 -12.72
CA THR A 34 5.81 12.14 -14.07
C THR A 34 4.85 10.96 -13.98
N VAL A 35 4.02 10.79 -15.01
CA VAL A 35 3.11 9.63 -15.12
C VAL A 35 3.88 8.29 -15.11
N ARG A 36 5.09 8.26 -15.67
CA ARG A 36 5.95 7.06 -15.63
C ARG A 36 6.31 6.66 -14.21
N LEU A 37 6.63 7.63 -13.35
CA LEU A 37 6.90 7.40 -11.93
C LEU A 37 5.63 6.97 -11.20
N ALA A 38 4.48 7.60 -11.48
CA ALA A 38 3.19 7.17 -10.92
C ALA A 38 2.92 5.69 -11.19
N ARG A 39 3.10 5.24 -12.45
CA ARG A 39 2.93 3.82 -12.81
C ARG A 39 3.88 2.89 -12.05
N LEU A 40 5.16 3.24 -11.99
CA LEU A 40 6.17 2.40 -11.32
C LEU A 40 5.86 2.27 -9.82
N THR A 41 5.57 3.38 -9.16
CA THR A 41 5.28 3.41 -7.72
C THR A 41 3.97 2.68 -7.41
N LEU A 42 2.92 2.91 -8.20
CA LEU A 42 1.63 2.29 -7.95
C LEU A 42 1.69 0.77 -8.10
N ASN A 43 2.38 0.26 -9.12
CA ASN A 43 2.54 -1.19 -9.31
C ASN A 43 3.22 -1.84 -8.09
N ALA A 44 4.36 -1.31 -7.66
CA ALA A 44 5.08 -1.84 -6.51
C ALA A 44 4.25 -1.77 -5.22
N TYR A 45 3.48 -0.68 -5.04
CA TYR A 45 2.58 -0.57 -3.90
C TYR A 45 1.48 -1.62 -3.90
N LEU A 46 0.84 -1.85 -5.05
CA LEU A 46 -0.25 -2.82 -5.17
C LEU A 46 0.25 -4.27 -4.98
N GLU A 47 1.46 -4.59 -5.42
CA GLU A 47 2.11 -5.88 -5.15
C GLU A 47 2.29 -6.11 -3.64
N ASN A 48 2.69 -5.07 -2.88
CA ASN A 48 2.82 -5.17 -1.43
C ASN A 48 1.45 -5.25 -0.73
N VAL A 49 0.43 -4.53 -1.21
CA VAL A 49 -0.94 -4.65 -0.71
C VAL A 49 -1.47 -6.06 -0.92
N GLU A 50 -1.24 -6.67 -2.09
CA GLU A 50 -1.64 -8.04 -2.39
C GLU A 50 -0.99 -9.04 -1.41
N LEU A 51 0.31 -8.90 -1.14
CA LEU A 51 1.01 -9.74 -0.16
C LEU A 51 0.40 -9.63 1.24
N ILE A 52 0.07 -8.42 1.67
CA ILE A 52 -0.55 -8.17 2.98
C ILE A 52 -1.94 -8.79 3.04
N ILE A 53 -2.76 -8.63 2.00
CA ILE A 53 -4.09 -9.24 1.93
C ILE A 53 -3.97 -10.77 2.03
N ARG A 54 -3.08 -11.40 1.27
CA ARG A 54 -2.85 -12.86 1.37
C ARG A 54 -2.42 -13.30 2.76
N THR A 55 -1.56 -12.51 3.41
CA THR A 55 -1.10 -12.81 4.78
C THR A 55 -2.26 -12.70 5.78
N LEU A 56 -3.14 -11.71 5.61
CA LEU A 56 -4.34 -11.55 6.44
C LEU A 56 -5.37 -12.65 6.17
N ASP A 57 -5.50 -13.11 4.93
CA ASP A 57 -6.39 -14.20 4.57
C ASP A 57 -5.93 -15.53 5.18
N GLU A 58 -4.63 -15.81 5.13
CA GLU A 58 -4.05 -17.06 5.64
C GLU A 58 -3.92 -17.09 7.17
N PHE A 59 -3.63 -15.94 7.81
CA PHE A 59 -3.27 -15.89 9.23
C PHE A 59 -4.10 -14.91 10.06
N GLY A 60 -5.08 -14.25 9.46
CA GLY A 60 -5.93 -13.28 10.15
C GLY A 60 -6.89 -13.92 11.15
N PRO A 61 -7.46 -13.13 12.07
CA PRO A 61 -8.42 -13.62 13.05
C PRO A 61 -9.67 -14.26 12.42
N ASP A 62 -10.02 -13.87 11.18
CA ASP A 62 -11.14 -14.43 10.43
C ASP A 62 -10.79 -15.70 9.64
N ALA A 63 -9.50 -16.03 9.49
CA ALA A 63 -9.02 -17.19 8.72
C ALA A 63 -9.53 -18.54 9.27
N ALA A 64 -9.91 -18.58 10.55
CA ALA A 64 -10.42 -19.78 11.20
C ALA A 64 -11.95 -20.01 11.02
N THR A 65 -12.65 -19.15 10.26
CA THR A 65 -14.13 -19.16 10.20
C THR A 65 -14.71 -19.57 8.83
N ILE A 66 -13.87 -20.02 7.89
CA ILE A 66 -14.31 -20.57 6.59
C ILE A 66 -14.08 -22.08 6.53
#